data_AF-A0A3L7UDU5-F1
#
_entry.id   AF-A0A3L7UDU5-F1
#
_cell.length_a   1.000
_cell.length_b   1.000
_cell.length_c   1.000
_cell.angle_alpha   90.00
_cell.angle_beta   90.00
_cell.angle_gamma   90.00
#
_symmetry.space_group_name_H-M   'P 1'
#
loop_
_entity.id
_entity.type
_entity.pdbx_description
1 polymer ?
#
loop_
_entity_poly.entity_id
_entity_poly.type
_entity_poly.pdbx_seq_one_letter_code
_entity_poly.pdbx_strand_id
1 'polypeptide(L)'
;MTAWQCALELDSGRNVISGSTSQLSKAIGRGADLRIYTEFLHHEHIDVRSSNAERIREVAEFEITYQIDKTWSAGIMNLRQPIELPVGFGLRPSMSFFLYNQDGTQAIARPYLDGIPATAVPASSPTISPEDMPKYHAFDGWDQGTNAPSHNFIYDFDIFRFCVNDSWREVLHHSATGEVFSGSLADLVDAFSSGCELKLGIENLCVDLPSGSATPLNHEVFVLGGSAYYYTTQKLFIIGSHPLVRVSPGVPMQYASGNWDFGWLMVRSDGRVVYRRCDPYSLKFSDHVTQNCVRWFVR
;
A
#
# COMPACT_ATOMS: atom_id res chain seq x y z
N MET A 1 -21.06 15.96 9.12
CA MET A 1 -19.68 15.90 9.66
C MET A 1 -18.86 15.04 8.72
N THR A 2 -17.64 15.43 8.39
CA THR A 2 -16.75 14.65 7.51
C THR A 2 -16.22 13.45 8.27
N ALA A 3 -16.29 12.25 7.69
CA ALA A 3 -15.75 11.02 8.31
C ALA A 3 -14.20 10.98 8.35
N TRP A 4 -13.54 11.92 7.65
CA TRP A 4 -12.08 12.03 7.59
C TRP A 4 -11.54 12.88 8.74
N GLN A 5 -10.47 12.40 9.38
CA GLN A 5 -9.74 13.09 10.44
C GLN A 5 -8.22 12.98 10.21
N CYS A 6 -7.47 14.00 10.61
CA CYS A 6 -6.00 13.94 10.62
C CYS A 6 -5.53 13.18 11.86
N ALA A 7 -5.00 11.97 11.68
CA ALA A 7 -4.52 11.13 12.79
C ALA A 7 -3.07 11.43 13.17
N LEU A 8 -2.27 11.95 12.24
CA LEU A 8 -0.88 12.32 12.44
C LEU A 8 -0.51 13.46 11.49
N GLU A 9 0.17 14.48 12.00
CA GLU A 9 0.74 15.57 11.23
C GLU A 9 2.23 15.71 11.55
N LEU A 10 3.06 15.80 10.51
CA LEU A 10 4.50 16.01 10.59
C LEU A 10 4.90 17.34 9.94
N ASP A 11 5.93 17.99 10.48
CA ASP A 11 6.61 19.13 9.84
C ASP A 11 7.70 18.69 8.84
N SER A 12 8.42 19.65 8.27
CA SER A 12 9.54 19.41 7.33
C SER A 12 10.72 18.66 7.95
N GLY A 13 10.88 18.71 9.27
CA GLY A 13 11.84 17.90 10.01
C GLY A 13 11.33 16.49 10.33
N ARG A 14 10.11 16.15 9.87
CA ARG A 14 9.37 14.93 10.20
C ARG A 14 9.08 14.82 11.71
N ASN A 15 9.07 15.93 12.43
CA ASN A 15 8.64 15.98 13.83
C ASN A 15 7.12 15.95 13.90
N VAL A 16 6.58 15.24 14.88
CA VAL A 16 5.14 15.22 15.13
C VAL A 16 4.69 16.58 15.66
N ILE A 17 3.80 17.25 14.93
CA ILE A 17 3.21 18.54 15.32
C ILE A 17 1.73 18.43 15.71
N SER A 18 1.05 17.34 15.33
CA SER A 18 -0.31 17.02 15.77
C SER A 18 -0.61 15.53 15.65
N GLY A 19 -1.55 15.04 16.46
CA GLY A 19 -1.92 13.62 16.49
C GLY A 19 -0.79 12.73 17.02
N SER A 20 -0.75 11.47 16.57
CA SER A 20 0.32 10.53 16.94
C SER A 20 0.38 9.32 16.02
N THR A 21 1.56 8.70 15.91
CA THR A 21 1.75 7.42 15.23
C THR A 21 0.88 6.31 15.83
N SER A 22 0.65 6.33 17.15
CA SER A 22 -0.26 5.37 17.81
C SER A 22 -1.71 5.55 17.37
N GLN A 23 -2.20 6.78 17.23
CA GLN A 23 -3.55 7.04 16.73
C GLN A 23 -3.69 6.59 15.28
N LEU A 24 -2.71 6.90 14.43
CA LEU A 24 -2.66 6.41 13.05
C LEU A 24 -2.69 4.88 13.00
N SER A 25 -1.80 4.21 13.73
CA SER A 25 -1.72 2.74 13.73
C SER A 25 -2.99 2.08 14.24
N LYS A 26 -3.63 2.63 15.28
CA LYS A 26 -4.94 2.13 15.74
C LYS A 26 -6.03 2.31 14.69
N ALA A 27 -6.04 3.42 13.96
CA ALA A 27 -7.01 3.66 12.90
C ALA A 27 -6.81 2.68 11.73
N ILE A 28 -5.57 2.51 11.27
CA ILE A 28 -5.23 1.50 10.24
C ILE A 28 -5.61 0.10 10.70
N GLY A 29 -5.35 -0.26 11.97
CA GLY A 29 -5.76 -1.54 12.55
C GLY A 29 -7.29 -1.75 12.66
N ARG A 30 -8.10 -0.70 12.44
CA ARG A 30 -9.56 -0.79 12.28
C ARG A 30 -9.99 -0.84 10.80
N GLY A 31 -9.06 -1.00 9.88
CA GLY A 31 -9.31 -1.02 8.44
C GLY A 31 -9.55 0.37 7.84
N ALA A 32 -9.07 1.45 8.48
CA ALA A 32 -9.28 2.80 7.97
C ALA A 32 -8.76 3.00 6.54
N ASP A 33 -9.44 3.83 5.75
CA ASP A 33 -8.85 4.38 4.52
C ASP A 33 -7.76 5.39 4.89
N LEU A 34 -6.75 5.52 4.03
CA LEU A 34 -5.65 6.46 4.21
C LEU A 34 -5.51 7.40 3.02
N ARG A 35 -5.45 8.70 3.32
CA ARG A 35 -4.99 9.74 2.40
C ARG A 35 -3.85 10.50 3.05
N ILE A 36 -2.84 10.81 2.26
CA ILE A 36 -1.72 11.63 2.73
C ILE A 36 -1.76 12.95 1.99
N TYR A 37 -1.82 14.02 2.76
CA TYR A 37 -1.73 15.38 2.29
C TYR A 37 -0.30 15.89 2.49
N THR A 38 0.25 16.55 1.47
CA THR A 38 1.60 17.11 1.49
C THR A 38 1.60 18.57 1.01
N GLU A 39 2.57 19.35 1.51
CA GLU A 39 2.80 20.73 1.07
C GLU A 39 4.24 20.94 0.58
N PHE A 40 4.40 21.64 -0.55
CA PHE A 40 5.70 21.96 -1.15
C PHE A 40 5.58 23.13 -2.12
N LEU A 41 6.70 23.70 -2.58
CA LEU A 41 6.70 24.74 -3.60
C LEU A 41 6.81 24.13 -5.00
N HIS A 42 6.12 24.73 -5.97
CA HIS A 42 6.13 24.26 -7.36
C HIS A 42 7.56 24.13 -7.92
N HIS A 43 8.42 25.13 -7.72
CA HIS A 43 9.80 25.12 -8.18
C HIS A 43 10.76 24.24 -7.37
N GLU A 44 10.31 23.59 -6.30
CA GLU A 44 11.15 22.66 -5.52
C GLU A 44 10.89 21.19 -5.89
N HIS A 45 9.73 20.91 -6.51
CA HIS A 45 9.25 19.54 -6.71
C HIS A 45 8.73 19.24 -8.12
N ILE A 46 7.92 20.13 -8.71
CA ILE A 46 7.22 19.86 -9.99
C ILE A 46 8.07 20.28 -11.17
N ASP A 47 8.48 21.54 -11.20
CA ASP A 47 9.35 22.09 -12.24
C ASP A 47 10.43 22.95 -11.59
N VAL A 48 11.56 22.31 -11.32
CA VAL A 48 12.73 22.92 -10.66
C VAL A 48 13.42 24.02 -11.46
N ARG A 49 13.02 24.21 -12.72
CA ARG A 49 13.52 25.31 -13.58
C ARG A 49 12.55 26.48 -13.64
N SER A 50 11.33 26.31 -13.14
CA SER A 50 10.33 27.36 -13.05
C SER A 50 10.70 28.37 -11.96
N SER A 51 10.33 29.63 -12.16
CA SER A 51 10.38 30.64 -11.09
C SER A 51 9.13 30.64 -10.20
N ASN A 52 8.15 29.77 -10.49
CA ASN A 52 6.90 29.71 -9.75
C ASN A 52 7.11 29.19 -8.33
N ALA A 53 6.99 30.09 -7.35
CA ALA A 53 7.09 29.81 -5.92
C ALA A 53 5.73 29.51 -5.26
N GLU A 54 4.72 29.11 -6.04
CA GLU A 54 3.41 28.79 -5.51
C GLU A 54 3.45 27.54 -4.61
N ARG A 55 2.73 27.65 -3.49
CA ARG A 55 2.49 26.55 -2.56
C ARG A 55 1.51 25.56 -3.18
N ILE A 56 1.96 24.33 -3.40
CA ILE A 56 1.13 23.22 -3.80
C ILE A 56 0.65 22.47 -2.56
N ARG A 57 -0.61 22.06 -2.61
CA ARG A 57 -1.27 21.18 -1.65
C ARG A 57 -1.69 19.93 -2.39
N GLU A 58 -0.96 18.84 -2.20
CA GLU A 58 -1.26 17.56 -2.83
C GLU A 58 -2.01 16.67 -1.83
N VAL A 59 -2.98 15.91 -2.32
CA VAL A 59 -3.62 14.81 -1.58
C VAL A 59 -3.53 13.57 -2.45
N ALA A 60 -2.94 12.53 -1.90
CA ALA A 60 -2.87 11.24 -2.57
C ALA A 60 -3.56 10.14 -1.76
N GLU A 61 -4.09 9.16 -2.49
CA GLU A 61 -4.85 8.03 -1.95
C GLU A 61 -3.98 6.78 -1.83
N PHE A 62 -4.01 6.14 -0.67
CA PHE A 62 -3.24 4.95 -0.35
C PHE A 62 -4.21 3.84 0.03
N GLU A 63 -4.76 3.15 -0.98
CA GLU A 63 -5.80 2.13 -0.80
C GLU A 63 -5.31 0.87 -0.05
N ILE A 64 -4.01 0.59 -0.13
CA ILE A 64 -3.40 -0.53 0.58
C ILE A 64 -2.72 0.04 1.82
N THR A 65 -3.08 -0.49 2.99
CA THR A 65 -2.46 -0.06 4.25
C THR A 65 -1.91 -1.26 5.02
N TYR A 66 -0.79 -1.04 5.68
CA TYR A 66 -0.13 -2.02 6.53
C TYR A 66 -0.23 -1.60 7.99
N GLN A 67 -0.55 -2.56 8.86
CA GLN A 67 -0.24 -2.47 10.28
C GLN A 67 0.82 -3.51 10.62
N ILE A 68 1.99 -3.08 11.11
CA ILE A 68 3.11 -3.97 11.47
C ILE A 68 3.31 -3.91 12.98
N ASP A 69 3.33 -5.09 13.62
CA ASP A 69 3.43 -5.30 15.06
C ASP A 69 2.53 -4.37 15.89
N LYS A 70 1.36 -4.01 15.34
CA LYS A 70 0.38 -3.09 15.95
C LYS A 70 0.92 -1.69 16.30
N THR A 71 2.10 -1.33 15.83
CA THR A 71 2.83 -0.11 16.24
C THR A 71 3.34 0.72 15.07
N TRP A 72 3.47 0.11 13.88
CA TRP A 72 3.88 0.79 12.67
C TRP A 72 2.79 0.77 11.61
N SER A 73 2.74 1.84 10.82
CA SER A 73 1.82 1.98 9.71
C SER A 73 2.51 2.50 8.46
N ALA A 74 2.08 1.97 7.33
CA ALA A 74 2.45 2.44 6.00
C ALA A 74 1.26 2.34 5.06
N GLY A 75 1.27 3.15 4.00
CA GLY A 75 0.31 3.10 2.90
C GLY A 75 1.04 2.89 1.58
N ILE A 76 0.38 2.22 0.63
CA ILE A 76 0.87 2.04 -0.75
C ILE A 76 -0.20 2.49 -1.76
N MET A 77 0.22 3.26 -2.75
CA MET A 77 -0.59 3.57 -3.94
C MET A 77 -0.53 2.41 -4.93
N ASN A 78 -1.66 1.97 -5.46
CA ASN A 78 -1.79 0.83 -6.38
C ASN A 78 -2.32 1.20 -7.77
N LEU A 79 -2.82 2.42 -7.99
CA LEU A 79 -3.47 2.85 -9.24
C LEU A 79 -2.76 3.98 -9.98
N ARG A 80 -1.64 4.49 -9.47
CA ARG A 80 -0.95 5.64 -10.06
C ARG A 80 -0.10 5.23 -11.26
N GLN A 81 -0.36 5.81 -12.43
CA GLN A 81 0.58 5.84 -13.55
C GLN A 81 1.41 7.13 -13.51
N PRO A 82 2.65 7.14 -14.03
CA PRO A 82 3.45 8.36 -14.08
C PRO A 82 2.82 9.36 -15.06
N ILE A 83 2.53 10.56 -14.57
CA ILE A 83 2.04 11.69 -15.37
C ILE A 83 3.24 12.59 -15.70
N GLU A 84 3.41 12.92 -16.97
CA GLU A 84 4.37 13.90 -17.48
C GLU A 84 3.61 15.18 -17.80
N LEU A 85 3.65 16.12 -16.86
CA LEU A 85 2.95 17.39 -17.01
C LEU A 85 3.66 18.29 -18.03
N PRO A 86 2.93 19.09 -18.84
CA PRO A 86 1.46 19.11 -18.98
C PRO A 86 0.93 18.12 -20.05
N VAL A 87 1.79 17.26 -20.60
CA VAL A 87 1.59 16.62 -21.91
C VAL A 87 0.78 15.32 -21.85
N GLY A 88 0.92 14.52 -20.78
CA GLY A 88 0.21 13.25 -20.67
C GLY A 88 0.83 12.26 -19.69
N PHE A 89 0.96 11.00 -20.10
CA PHE A 89 1.63 9.96 -19.32
C PHE A 89 3.10 9.82 -19.72
N GLY A 90 3.92 9.33 -18.80
CA GLY A 90 5.33 9.07 -19.08
C GLY A 90 5.54 8.06 -20.22
N LEU A 91 6.68 8.20 -20.91
CA LEU A 91 6.97 7.50 -22.17
C LEU A 91 6.82 5.97 -22.12
N ARG A 92 7.24 5.33 -21.01
CA ARG A 92 7.20 3.88 -20.86
C ARG A 92 6.02 3.46 -19.96
N PRO A 93 5.03 2.71 -20.48
CA PRO A 93 3.89 2.22 -19.70
C PRO A 93 4.36 1.54 -18.40
N SER A 94 3.94 2.08 -17.27
CA SER A 94 4.35 1.60 -15.95
C SER A 94 3.37 2.02 -14.87
N MET A 95 3.46 1.37 -13.71
CA MET A 95 2.84 1.83 -12.47
C MET A 95 3.85 2.57 -11.60
N SER A 96 3.37 3.41 -10.69
CA SER A 96 4.15 4.07 -9.65
C SER A 96 3.60 3.68 -8.29
N PHE A 97 4.11 2.60 -7.72
CA PHE A 97 3.72 2.14 -6.39
C PHE A 97 4.48 2.94 -5.34
N PHE A 98 3.95 4.12 -5.01
CA PHE A 98 4.48 4.93 -3.92
C PHE A 98 4.10 4.33 -2.59
N LEU A 99 5.09 4.21 -1.71
CA LEU A 99 4.94 3.78 -0.33
C LEU A 99 5.29 4.94 0.59
N TYR A 100 4.45 5.20 1.58
CA TYR A 100 4.70 6.19 2.62
C TYR A 100 4.60 5.52 3.99
N ASN A 101 5.64 5.69 4.81
CA ASN A 101 5.65 5.27 6.19
C ASN A 101 5.12 6.39 7.11
N GLN A 102 4.67 6.02 8.31
CA GLN A 102 4.20 6.96 9.32
C GLN A 102 5.25 7.97 9.80
N ASP A 103 6.55 7.75 9.53
CA ASP A 103 7.64 8.66 9.87
C ASP A 103 8.03 9.62 8.72
N GLY A 104 7.24 9.63 7.63
CA GLY A 104 7.50 10.46 6.45
C GLY A 104 8.58 9.91 5.50
N THR A 105 9.18 8.75 5.79
CA THR A 105 10.03 8.06 4.80
C THR A 105 9.18 7.51 3.66
N GLN A 106 9.75 7.55 2.46
CA GLN A 106 9.04 7.26 1.22
C GLN A 106 9.80 6.22 0.40
N ALA A 107 9.09 5.54 -0.46
CA ALA A 107 9.69 4.68 -1.47
C ALA A 107 8.81 4.63 -2.71
N ILE A 108 9.39 4.21 -3.83
CA ILE A 108 8.66 3.95 -5.05
C ILE A 108 9.20 2.71 -5.74
N ALA A 109 8.29 1.83 -6.15
CA ALA A 109 8.56 0.77 -7.12
C ALA A 109 7.83 1.06 -8.44
N ARG A 110 8.50 0.79 -9.56
CA ARG A 110 7.98 1.08 -10.90
C ARG A 110 8.05 -0.16 -11.80
N PRO A 111 7.05 -1.06 -11.77
CA PRO A 111 6.99 -2.12 -12.77
C PRO A 111 6.65 -1.54 -14.13
N TYR A 112 7.43 -1.89 -15.14
CA TYR A 112 7.11 -1.59 -16.54
C TYR A 112 6.18 -2.64 -17.11
N LEU A 113 5.13 -2.18 -17.80
CA LEU A 113 4.01 -3.00 -18.27
C LEU A 113 3.99 -3.22 -19.78
N ASP A 114 5.05 -2.82 -20.47
CA ASP A 114 5.14 -2.84 -21.94
C ASP A 114 5.59 -4.18 -22.53
N GLY A 115 5.91 -5.16 -21.68
CA GLY A 115 6.38 -6.47 -22.11
C GLY A 115 7.78 -6.49 -22.73
N ILE A 116 8.51 -5.37 -22.70
CA ILE A 116 9.88 -5.30 -23.21
C ILE A 116 10.80 -6.02 -22.21
N PRO A 117 11.59 -7.02 -22.64
CA PRO A 117 12.54 -7.69 -21.75
C PRO A 117 13.63 -6.72 -21.29
N ALA A 118 13.92 -6.74 -19.99
CA ALA A 118 15.09 -6.05 -19.46
C ALA A 118 16.37 -6.87 -19.67
N THR A 119 17.51 -6.18 -19.82
CA THR A 119 18.83 -6.80 -19.98
C THR A 119 19.67 -6.81 -18.71
N ALA A 120 19.31 -6.00 -17.72
CA ALA A 120 20.01 -5.96 -16.43
C ALA A 120 19.55 -7.09 -15.50
N VAL A 121 20.41 -7.43 -14.55
CA VAL A 121 20.11 -8.41 -13.48
C VAL A 121 19.70 -7.65 -12.21
N PRO A 122 18.75 -8.17 -11.42
CA PRO A 122 18.39 -7.59 -10.13
C PRO A 122 19.60 -7.45 -9.19
N ALA A 123 19.79 -6.26 -8.61
CA ALA A 123 20.93 -5.89 -7.76
C ALA A 123 20.71 -4.54 -7.08
N SER A 124 21.55 -4.19 -6.12
CA SER A 124 21.62 -2.81 -5.62
C SER A 124 22.02 -1.84 -6.74
N SER A 125 21.50 -0.63 -6.68
CA SER A 125 21.70 0.43 -7.67
C SER A 125 22.28 1.68 -7.00
N PRO A 126 22.93 2.58 -7.76
CA PRO A 126 23.44 3.82 -7.22
C PRO A 126 22.34 4.68 -6.58
N THR A 127 22.64 5.18 -5.39
CA THR A 127 21.81 6.15 -4.68
C THR A 127 22.24 7.55 -5.10
N ILE A 128 21.44 8.22 -5.94
CA ILE A 128 21.74 9.57 -6.44
C ILE A 128 20.52 10.46 -6.23
N SER A 129 20.67 11.48 -5.39
CA SER A 129 19.70 12.57 -5.30
C SER A 129 19.86 13.51 -6.50
N PRO A 130 18.76 14.04 -7.08
CA PRO A 130 18.83 15.07 -8.09
C PRO A 130 19.49 16.35 -7.53
N GLU A 131 20.50 16.88 -8.23
CA GLU A 131 21.21 18.10 -7.80
C GLU A 131 20.29 19.33 -7.71
N ASP A 132 19.24 19.35 -8.52
CA ASP A 132 18.23 20.42 -8.61
C ASP A 132 17.03 20.23 -7.67
N MET A 133 17.02 19.18 -6.85
CA MET A 133 16.01 18.94 -5.81
C MET A 133 16.64 18.79 -4.42
N PRO A 134 17.04 19.89 -3.76
CA PRO A 134 17.77 19.84 -2.48
C PRO A 134 16.96 19.23 -1.31
N LYS A 135 15.62 19.15 -1.44
CA LYS A 135 14.72 18.47 -0.49
C LYS A 135 14.59 16.97 -0.74
N TYR A 136 15.18 16.44 -1.81
CA TYR A 136 15.11 15.02 -2.18
C TYR A 136 16.38 14.29 -1.72
N HIS A 137 16.22 13.33 -0.83
CA HIS A 137 17.29 12.53 -0.22
C HIS A 137 17.10 11.06 -0.56
N ALA A 138 17.69 10.60 -1.66
CA ALA A 138 17.79 9.18 -1.94
C ALA A 138 18.74 8.54 -0.91
N PHE A 139 18.37 7.39 -0.35
CA PHE A 139 19.28 6.63 0.50
C PHE A 139 19.47 5.17 0.07
N ASP A 140 18.61 4.64 -0.79
CA ASP A 140 18.73 3.28 -1.31
C ASP A 140 18.06 3.11 -2.68
N GLY A 141 18.55 2.18 -3.50
CA GLY A 141 18.10 1.96 -4.87
C GLY A 141 18.35 0.53 -5.33
N TRP A 142 17.42 -0.02 -6.11
CA TRP A 142 17.43 -1.42 -6.54
C TRP A 142 16.97 -1.59 -7.97
N ASP A 143 17.55 -2.59 -8.62
CA ASP A 143 17.13 -3.16 -9.88
C ASP A 143 17.03 -2.15 -11.03
N GLN A 144 17.91 -1.15 -11.03
CA GLN A 144 18.05 -0.21 -12.14
C GLN A 144 18.35 -0.97 -13.44
N GLY A 145 17.64 -0.60 -14.50
CA GLY A 145 17.74 -1.26 -15.81
C GLY A 145 16.97 -2.58 -15.92
N THR A 146 16.33 -3.05 -14.85
CA THR A 146 15.36 -4.16 -14.91
C THR A 146 13.97 -3.65 -15.28
N ASN A 147 12.98 -4.55 -15.30
CA ASN A 147 11.57 -4.19 -15.45
C ASN A 147 10.89 -3.75 -14.15
N ALA A 148 11.60 -3.80 -13.02
CA ALA A 148 11.05 -3.53 -11.70
C ALA A 148 11.96 -2.63 -10.84
N PRO A 149 12.49 -1.50 -11.37
CA PRO A 149 13.32 -0.61 -10.57
C PRO A 149 12.55 -0.07 -9.36
N SER A 150 13.25 0.08 -8.25
CA SER A 150 12.70 0.68 -7.04
C SER A 150 13.77 1.47 -6.29
N HIS A 151 13.35 2.40 -5.44
CA HIS A 151 14.25 3.14 -4.57
C HIS A 151 13.51 3.71 -3.36
N ASN A 152 14.29 4.02 -2.32
CA ASN A 152 13.82 4.56 -1.07
C ASN A 152 14.46 5.94 -0.84
N PHE A 153 13.65 6.88 -0.39
CA PHE A 153 14.03 8.28 -0.31
C PHE A 153 13.22 9.02 0.75
N ILE A 154 13.65 10.24 1.04
CA ILE A 154 12.84 11.23 1.74
C ILE A 154 12.73 12.43 0.81
N TYR A 155 11.51 12.90 0.57
CA TYR A 155 11.30 14.27 0.13
C TYR A 155 10.83 15.07 1.34
N ASP A 156 11.58 16.10 1.73
CA ASP A 156 11.28 16.96 2.87
C ASP A 156 10.11 17.90 2.56
N PHE A 157 8.90 17.35 2.43
CA PHE A 157 7.68 18.14 2.32
C PHE A 157 7.51 19.02 3.56
N ASP A 158 6.97 20.22 3.37
CA ASP A 158 6.83 21.19 4.46
C ASP A 158 5.83 20.71 5.52
N ILE A 159 4.82 19.94 5.08
CA ILE A 159 3.82 19.28 5.93
C ILE A 159 3.53 17.89 5.37
N PHE A 160 3.33 16.92 6.26
CA PHE A 160 2.62 15.68 5.99
C PHE A 160 1.40 15.59 6.89
N ARG A 161 0.23 15.29 6.34
CA ARG A 161 -0.99 14.95 7.11
C ARG A 161 -1.49 13.58 6.70
N PHE A 162 -1.49 12.66 7.65
CA PHE A 162 -2.05 11.32 7.50
C PHE A 162 -3.53 11.39 7.90
N CYS A 163 -4.39 11.54 6.91
CA CYS A 163 -5.82 11.62 7.08
C CYS A 163 -6.44 10.22 6.96
N VAL A 164 -7.25 9.85 7.93
CA VAL A 164 -7.90 8.54 8.00
C VAL A 164 -9.42 8.67 8.00
N ASN A 165 -10.08 7.68 7.41
CA ASN A 165 -11.52 7.45 7.57
C ASN A 165 -11.73 6.03 8.10
N ASP A 166 -12.04 5.92 9.39
CA ASP A 166 -12.21 4.66 10.12
C ASP A 166 -13.68 4.26 10.32
N SER A 167 -14.55 4.69 9.40
CA SER A 167 -15.99 4.32 9.41
C SER A 167 -16.28 2.86 9.04
N TRP A 168 -15.25 2.06 8.76
CA TRP A 168 -15.36 0.64 8.50
C TRP A 168 -15.77 -0.13 9.76
N ARG A 169 -16.69 -1.07 9.61
CA ARG A 169 -17.15 -1.93 10.70
C ARG A 169 -16.76 -3.38 10.44
N GLU A 170 -16.00 -3.98 11.34
CA GLU A 170 -15.71 -5.42 11.33
C GLU A 170 -17.02 -6.20 11.55
N VAL A 171 -17.32 -7.14 10.65
CA VAL A 171 -18.53 -8.00 10.70
C VAL A 171 -18.22 -9.48 10.79
N LEU A 172 -16.99 -9.87 10.45
CA LEU A 172 -16.52 -11.24 10.58
C LEU A 172 -15.01 -11.23 10.77
N HIS A 173 -14.51 -12.04 11.70
CA HIS A 173 -13.09 -12.33 11.88
C HIS A 173 -12.97 -13.83 12.08
N HIS A 174 -12.15 -14.48 11.28
CA HIS A 174 -11.92 -15.91 11.39
C HIS A 174 -10.45 -16.26 11.27
N SER A 175 -10.07 -17.39 11.86
CA SER A 175 -8.75 -18.00 11.77
C SER A 175 -8.41 -18.46 10.35
N ALA A 176 -7.18 -18.92 10.16
CA ALA A 176 -6.72 -19.56 8.93
C ALA A 176 -7.47 -20.85 8.55
N THR A 177 -8.27 -21.43 9.46
CA THR A 177 -9.08 -22.63 9.19
C THR A 177 -10.59 -22.33 9.14
N GLY A 178 -10.98 -21.04 9.18
CA GLY A 178 -12.38 -20.61 9.18
C GLY A 178 -13.06 -20.65 10.54
N GLU A 179 -12.32 -20.89 11.63
CA GLU A 179 -12.88 -20.75 12.99
C GLU A 179 -13.18 -19.28 13.28
N VAL A 180 -14.43 -18.96 13.62
CA VAL A 180 -14.86 -17.58 13.85
C VAL A 180 -14.40 -17.10 15.23
N PHE A 181 -13.66 -15.99 15.26
CA PHE A 181 -13.24 -15.31 16.49
C PHE A 181 -14.23 -14.20 16.90
N SER A 182 -14.77 -13.44 15.93
CA SER A 182 -15.78 -12.40 16.17
C SER A 182 -16.70 -12.22 14.96
N GLY A 183 -17.88 -11.66 15.22
CA GLY A 183 -18.89 -11.42 14.18
C GLY A 183 -19.53 -12.70 13.65
N SER A 184 -20.08 -12.66 12.44
CA SER A 184 -20.68 -13.84 11.81
C SER A 184 -20.70 -13.76 10.29
N LEU A 185 -20.70 -14.93 9.65
CA LEU A 185 -20.91 -15.03 8.21
C LEU A 185 -22.29 -14.48 7.80
N ALA A 186 -23.30 -14.59 8.66
CA ALA A 186 -24.62 -14.04 8.40
C ALA A 186 -24.58 -12.51 8.29
N ASP A 187 -23.92 -11.83 9.22
CA ASP A 187 -23.78 -10.36 9.20
C ASP A 187 -23.03 -9.88 7.95
N LEU A 188 -21.98 -10.61 7.53
CA LEU A 188 -21.26 -10.33 6.29
C LEU A 188 -22.17 -10.48 5.06
N VAL A 189 -22.95 -11.57 4.99
CA VAL A 189 -23.86 -11.86 3.88
C VAL A 189 -24.98 -10.83 3.82
N ASP A 190 -25.55 -10.43 4.95
CA ASP A 190 -26.62 -9.43 5.01
C ASP A 190 -26.11 -8.06 4.57
N ALA A 191 -24.93 -7.64 5.03
CA ALA A 191 -24.30 -6.39 4.60
C ALA A 191 -23.95 -6.39 3.11
N PHE A 192 -23.32 -7.46 2.62
CA PHE A 192 -23.05 -7.65 1.20
C PHE A 192 -24.33 -7.59 0.34
N SER A 193 -25.38 -8.30 0.76
CA SER A 193 -26.66 -8.35 0.03
C SER A 193 -27.40 -7.02 0.04
N SER A 194 -27.06 -6.14 0.99
CA SER A 194 -27.57 -4.76 1.08
C SER A 194 -26.74 -3.77 0.26
N GLY A 195 -25.67 -4.22 -0.40
CA GLY A 195 -24.82 -3.40 -1.26
C GLY A 195 -23.70 -2.64 -0.54
N CYS A 196 -23.34 -3.03 0.69
CA CYS A 196 -22.20 -2.42 1.40
C CYS A 196 -20.88 -2.63 0.64
N GLU A 197 -19.98 -1.66 0.76
CA GLU A 197 -18.59 -1.82 0.36
C GLU A 197 -17.92 -2.86 1.26
N LEU A 198 -16.93 -3.58 0.73
CA LEU A 198 -16.21 -4.62 1.47
C LEU A 198 -14.72 -4.30 1.52
N LYS A 199 -14.11 -4.56 2.67
CA LYS A 199 -12.67 -4.48 2.87
C LYS A 199 -12.18 -5.67 3.68
N LEU A 200 -10.96 -6.11 3.38
CA LEU A 200 -10.30 -7.22 4.04
C LEU A 200 -9.13 -6.71 4.87
N GLY A 201 -8.94 -7.29 6.06
CA GLY A 201 -7.67 -7.28 6.79
C GLY A 201 -7.13 -8.71 6.82
N ILE A 202 -5.92 -8.92 6.30
CA ILE A 202 -5.35 -10.27 6.10
C ILE A 202 -4.04 -10.37 6.85
N GLU A 203 -3.99 -11.25 7.85
CA GLU A 203 -2.81 -11.43 8.67
C GLU A 203 -1.71 -12.19 7.91
N ASN A 204 -0.48 -11.70 8.06
CA ASN A 204 0.76 -12.33 7.61
C ASN A 204 0.80 -12.69 6.11
N LEU A 205 0.09 -11.91 5.28
CA LEU A 205 -0.02 -12.13 3.83
C LEU A 205 1.32 -12.08 3.06
N CYS A 206 2.33 -11.42 3.63
CA CYS A 206 3.63 -11.16 3.01
C CYS A 206 4.77 -11.97 3.66
N VAL A 207 4.45 -12.99 4.46
CA VAL A 207 5.46 -13.79 5.20
C VAL A 207 6.37 -14.60 4.27
N ASP A 208 5.94 -14.88 3.04
CA ASP A 208 6.70 -15.58 2.01
C ASP A 208 7.72 -14.71 1.27
N LEU A 209 7.63 -13.38 1.42
CA LEU A 209 8.57 -12.47 0.77
C LEU A 209 9.93 -12.48 1.48
N PRO A 210 11.05 -12.40 0.72
CA PRO A 210 12.36 -12.23 1.31
C PRO A 210 12.38 -11.06 2.29
N SER A 211 12.92 -11.30 3.49
CA SER A 211 13.07 -10.27 4.51
C SER A 211 14.54 -10.16 4.92
N GLY A 212 14.98 -8.94 5.26
CA GLY A 212 16.32 -8.72 5.81
C GLY A 212 16.47 -9.17 7.27
N SER A 213 15.38 -9.66 7.89
CA SER A 213 15.34 -10.12 9.29
C SER A 213 15.31 -11.65 9.37
N ALA A 214 15.90 -12.21 10.42
CA ALA A 214 15.79 -13.64 10.71
C ALA A 214 14.39 -14.04 11.20
N THR A 215 13.59 -13.08 11.70
CA THR A 215 12.24 -13.31 12.20
C THR A 215 11.27 -12.37 11.48
N PRO A 216 10.27 -12.90 10.74
CA PRO A 216 9.24 -12.09 10.12
C PRO A 216 8.44 -11.30 11.16
N LEU A 217 8.18 -10.03 10.88
CA LEU A 217 7.32 -9.20 11.73
C LEU A 217 5.85 -9.57 11.52
N ASN A 218 5.07 -9.56 12.59
CA ASN A 218 3.62 -9.75 12.44
C ASN A 218 3.06 -8.54 11.71
N HIS A 219 2.16 -8.79 10.77
CA HIS A 219 1.56 -7.72 10.00
C HIS A 219 0.17 -8.08 9.53
N GLU A 220 -0.62 -7.05 9.27
CA GLU A 220 -1.91 -7.17 8.63
C GLU A 220 -1.96 -6.20 7.45
N VAL A 221 -2.40 -6.73 6.31
CA VAL A 221 -2.58 -5.95 5.07
C VAL A 221 -4.05 -5.71 4.88
N PHE A 222 -4.43 -4.45 4.71
CA PHE A 222 -5.79 -4.06 4.40
C PHE A 222 -5.94 -3.68 2.93
N VAL A 223 -6.97 -4.22 2.28
CA VAL A 223 -7.25 -4.00 0.86
C VAL A 223 -8.75 -4.03 0.60
N LEU A 224 -9.21 -3.17 -0.32
CA LEU A 224 -10.60 -3.16 -0.76
C LEU A 224 -10.97 -4.45 -1.50
N GLY A 225 -12.19 -4.90 -1.25
CA GLY A 225 -12.86 -5.96 -1.98
C GLY A 225 -13.60 -5.41 -3.20
N GLY A 226 -13.62 -6.18 -4.27
CA GLY A 226 -14.43 -5.95 -5.46
C GLY A 226 -15.61 -6.90 -5.52
N SER A 227 -15.72 -7.66 -6.61
CA SER A 227 -16.83 -8.61 -6.81
C SER A 227 -16.82 -9.75 -5.81
N ALA A 228 -17.98 -10.01 -5.20
CA ALA A 228 -18.17 -11.06 -4.20
C ALA A 228 -19.31 -12.03 -4.56
N TYR A 229 -19.22 -13.24 -4.02
CA TYR A 229 -20.10 -14.37 -4.29
C TYR A 229 -20.43 -15.08 -2.98
N TYR A 230 -21.70 -15.48 -2.83
CA TYR A 230 -22.12 -16.28 -1.69
C TYR A 230 -22.83 -17.56 -2.13
N TYR A 231 -22.26 -18.70 -1.75
CA TYR A 231 -22.82 -20.02 -2.01
C TYR A 231 -23.83 -20.34 -0.91
N THR A 232 -25.12 -20.23 -1.23
CA THR A 232 -26.21 -20.29 -0.24
C THR A 232 -26.39 -21.66 0.43
N THR A 233 -26.08 -22.76 -0.27
CA THR A 233 -26.12 -24.13 0.29
C THR A 233 -24.88 -24.43 1.13
N GLN A 234 -23.67 -24.10 0.61
CA GLN A 234 -22.41 -24.40 1.29
C GLN A 234 -22.10 -23.42 2.43
N LYS A 235 -22.78 -22.27 2.47
CA LYS A 235 -22.49 -21.17 3.40
C LYS A 235 -21.03 -20.73 3.29
N LEU A 236 -20.62 -20.42 2.05
CA LEU A 236 -19.26 -20.02 1.74
C LEU A 236 -19.28 -18.67 1.00
N PHE A 237 -18.60 -17.68 1.57
CA PHE A 237 -18.43 -16.37 0.97
C PHE A 237 -17.06 -16.27 0.28
N ILE A 238 -17.03 -15.63 -0.89
CA ILE A 238 -15.83 -15.50 -1.73
C ILE A 238 -15.77 -14.08 -2.27
N ILE A 239 -14.61 -13.43 -2.26
CA ILE A 239 -14.42 -12.10 -2.83
C ILE A 239 -13.11 -12.01 -3.62
N GLY A 240 -13.10 -11.24 -4.71
CA GLY A 240 -11.88 -10.79 -5.38
C GLY A 240 -11.44 -9.42 -4.83
N SER A 241 -10.16 -9.20 -4.55
CA SER A 241 -9.67 -7.89 -4.11
C SER A 241 -9.50 -6.90 -5.27
N HIS A 242 -9.40 -5.61 -4.95
CA HIS A 242 -8.72 -4.64 -5.80
C HIS A 242 -7.23 -5.02 -5.99
N PRO A 243 -6.50 -4.43 -6.95
CA PRO A 243 -5.08 -4.70 -7.13
C PRO A 243 -4.30 -4.46 -5.83
N LEU A 244 -3.49 -5.44 -5.46
CA LEU A 244 -2.63 -5.44 -4.29
C LEU A 244 -1.17 -5.27 -4.72
N VAL A 245 -0.41 -4.54 -3.93
CA VAL A 245 1.06 -4.51 -3.93
C VAL A 245 1.50 -5.09 -2.60
N ARG A 246 2.29 -6.16 -2.63
CA ARG A 246 2.89 -6.75 -1.44
C ARG A 246 4.33 -6.27 -1.30
N VAL A 247 4.72 -5.86 -0.11
CA VAL A 247 6.10 -5.53 0.25
C VAL A 247 6.44 -6.27 1.55
N SER A 248 7.65 -6.79 1.62
CA SER A 248 8.17 -7.44 2.83
C SER A 248 8.02 -6.50 4.04
N PRO A 249 7.39 -6.95 5.14
CA PRO A 249 7.19 -6.11 6.32
C PRO A 249 8.51 -5.67 6.93
N GLY A 250 8.62 -4.37 7.24
CA GLY A 250 9.79 -3.75 7.86
C GLY A 250 9.40 -2.47 8.60
N VAL A 251 10.30 -2.00 9.45
CA VAL A 251 10.16 -0.73 10.17
C VAL A 251 11.45 0.08 9.98
N PRO A 252 11.48 1.07 9.06
CA PRO A 252 10.43 1.41 8.09
C PRO A 252 10.24 0.33 7.01
N MET A 253 9.10 0.34 6.32
CA MET A 253 8.90 -0.47 5.11
C MET A 253 9.68 0.14 3.95
N GLN A 254 10.33 -0.71 3.16
CA GLN A 254 11.21 -0.31 2.06
C GLN A 254 11.10 -1.29 0.89
N TYR A 255 11.27 -0.78 -0.34
CA TYR A 255 11.46 -1.62 -1.51
C TYR A 255 12.92 -2.09 -1.59
N ALA A 256 13.10 -3.36 -1.93
CA ALA A 256 14.39 -3.97 -2.22
C ALA A 256 14.23 -5.06 -3.29
N SER A 257 15.36 -5.53 -3.83
CA SER A 257 15.32 -6.56 -4.85
C SER A 257 14.61 -7.83 -4.37
N GLY A 258 13.59 -8.27 -5.11
CA GLY A 258 12.80 -9.46 -4.81
C GLY A 258 11.90 -9.40 -3.57
N ASN A 259 11.85 -8.28 -2.84
CA ASN A 259 11.10 -8.18 -1.59
C ASN A 259 9.64 -7.71 -1.78
N TRP A 260 9.18 -7.58 -3.03
CA TRP A 260 7.86 -7.08 -3.36
C TRP A 260 7.33 -7.71 -4.65
N ASP A 261 6.01 -7.75 -4.76
CA ASP A 261 5.28 -8.16 -5.96
C ASP A 261 3.90 -7.49 -5.99
N PHE A 262 3.10 -7.74 -7.04
CA PHE A 262 1.75 -7.20 -7.13
C PHE A 262 0.79 -8.17 -7.81
N GLY A 263 -0.52 -8.00 -7.59
CA GLY A 263 -1.51 -8.93 -8.13
C GLY A 263 -2.90 -8.75 -7.52
N TRP A 264 -3.65 -9.86 -7.44
CA TRP A 264 -5.02 -9.89 -6.94
C TRP A 264 -5.24 -11.07 -6.01
N LEU A 265 -6.12 -10.89 -5.03
CA LEU A 265 -6.54 -11.96 -4.14
C LEU A 265 -7.92 -12.48 -4.53
N MET A 266 -8.13 -13.78 -4.38
CA MET A 266 -9.43 -14.36 -4.13
C MET A 266 -9.43 -14.89 -2.69
N VAL A 267 -10.35 -14.40 -1.86
CA VAL A 267 -10.40 -14.70 -0.43
C VAL A 267 -11.73 -15.34 -0.07
N ARG A 268 -11.69 -16.38 0.77
CA ARG A 268 -12.86 -17.12 1.24
C ARG A 268 -13.06 -16.99 2.74
N SER A 269 -14.32 -17.07 3.18
CA SER A 269 -14.71 -17.05 4.60
C SER A 269 -14.25 -18.27 5.41
N ASP A 270 -13.57 -19.23 4.80
CA ASP A 270 -13.01 -20.42 5.45
C ASP A 270 -11.47 -20.38 5.58
N GLY A 271 -10.87 -19.19 5.41
CA GLY A 271 -9.42 -18.98 5.55
C GLY A 271 -8.65 -19.09 4.24
N ARG A 272 -9.22 -19.70 3.20
CA ARG A 272 -8.51 -19.92 1.94
C ARG A 272 -8.28 -18.61 1.20
N VAL A 273 -7.02 -18.35 0.87
CA VAL A 273 -6.59 -17.23 0.03
C VAL A 273 -5.88 -17.78 -1.20
N VAL A 274 -6.24 -17.26 -2.37
CA VAL A 274 -5.51 -17.48 -3.62
C VAL A 274 -4.94 -16.14 -4.08
N TYR A 275 -3.63 -16.04 -4.12
CA TYR A 275 -2.94 -14.87 -4.66
C TYR A 275 -2.55 -15.13 -6.12
N ARG A 276 -3.17 -14.40 -7.03
CA ARG A 276 -2.73 -14.30 -8.42
C ARG A 276 -1.61 -13.27 -8.49
N ARG A 277 -0.38 -13.75 -8.36
CA ARG A 277 0.84 -12.93 -8.42
C ARG A 277 1.20 -12.61 -9.86
N CYS A 278 1.46 -11.34 -10.13
CA CYS A 278 2.24 -10.88 -11.27
C CYS A 278 3.69 -10.65 -10.82
N ASP A 279 4.63 -11.37 -11.41
CA ASP A 279 6.06 -11.14 -11.17
C ASP A 279 6.47 -9.79 -11.81
N PRO A 280 6.94 -8.80 -11.04
CA PRO A 280 7.22 -7.47 -11.59
C PRO A 280 8.39 -7.45 -12.58
N TYR A 281 9.27 -8.45 -12.57
CA TYR A 281 10.41 -8.52 -13.50
C TYR A 281 10.01 -9.09 -14.87
N SER A 282 9.05 -10.02 -14.88
CA SER A 282 8.71 -10.81 -16.09
C SER A 282 7.27 -10.62 -16.58
N LEU A 283 6.41 -9.98 -15.79
CA LEU A 283 4.95 -9.89 -15.96
C LEU A 283 4.24 -11.25 -16.05
N LYS A 284 4.92 -12.33 -15.69
CA LYS A 284 4.33 -13.67 -15.68
C LYS A 284 3.41 -13.83 -14.47
N PHE A 285 2.30 -14.51 -14.70
CA PHE A 285 1.31 -14.79 -13.68
C PHE A 285 1.50 -16.17 -13.07
N SER A 286 1.25 -16.28 -11.77
CA SER A 286 1.23 -17.52 -11.01
C SER A 286 0.21 -17.44 -9.88
N ASP A 287 -0.49 -18.53 -9.61
CA ASP A 287 -1.47 -18.60 -8.52
C ASP A 287 -0.84 -19.32 -7.30
N HIS A 288 -0.89 -18.68 -6.14
CA HIS A 288 -0.34 -19.19 -4.87
C HIS A 288 -1.47 -19.35 -3.88
N VAL A 289 -1.50 -20.48 -3.16
CA VAL A 289 -2.59 -20.79 -2.24
C VAL A 289 -2.07 -20.79 -0.81
N THR A 290 -2.73 -20.02 0.04
CA THR A 290 -2.43 -19.93 1.47
C THR A 290 -3.71 -20.07 2.30
N GLN A 291 -3.51 -20.15 3.61
CA GLN A 291 -4.56 -20.14 4.61
C GLN A 291 -4.21 -19.00 5.57
N ASN A 292 -5.11 -18.04 5.74
CA ASN A 292 -4.85 -16.82 6.51
C ASN A 292 -5.99 -16.51 7.46
N CYS A 293 -5.64 -15.92 8.60
CA CYS A 293 -6.61 -15.22 9.43
C CYS A 293 -7.11 -13.99 8.65
N VAL A 294 -8.43 -13.78 8.62
CA VAL A 294 -9.04 -12.69 7.85
C VAL A 294 -10.12 -11.99 8.66
N ARG A 295 -10.06 -10.66 8.63
CA ARG A 295 -11.09 -9.75 9.11
C ARG A 295 -11.82 -9.13 7.93
N TRP A 296 -13.14 -9.08 8.03
CA TRP A 296 -14.04 -8.60 7.00
C TRP A 296 -14.74 -7.36 7.52
N PHE A 297 -14.63 -6.28 6.76
CA PHE A 297 -15.18 -4.99 7.11
C PHE A 297 -16.22 -4.57 6.07
N VAL A 298 -17.25 -3.86 6.54
CA VAL A 298 -18.30 -3.30 5.69
C VAL A 298 -18.43 -1.80 5.92
N ARG A 299 -18.90 -1.09 4.90
CA ARG A 299 -19.32 0.31 4.98
C ARG A 299 -20.52 0.59 4.09
#